data_AF-A0A3B9LYZ6-F1
#
_entry.id   AF-A0A3B9LYZ6-F1
#
_cell.length_a   1.000
_cell.length_b   1.000
_cell.length_c   1.000
_cell.angle_alpha   90.00
_cell.angle_beta   90.00
_cell.angle_gamma   90.00
#
_symmetry.space_group_name_H-M   'P 1'
#
loop_
_entity.id
_entity.type
_entity.pdbx_description
1 polymer ?
#
loop_
_entity_poly.entity_id
_entity_poly.type
_entity_poly.pdbx_seq_one_letter_code
_entity_poly.pdbx_strand_id
1 'polypeptide(L)'
;MAKDDRDVLEILQEELDFIEKGGYGRSVRTPWLPKSIFQDSLSCLNYGYPYRAHPCSECRLLDFVAPEHRSDAVPCHHIPLDKAGATIEELESEDNELRMQGLVREWLRTQINQIQTECTNTFWQKVD
;
A
#
# COMPACT_ATOMS: atom_id res chain seq x y z
N MET A 1 8.90 17.02 10.77
CA MET A 1 8.93 15.55 10.63
C MET A 1 9.36 15.25 9.23
N ALA A 2 10.35 14.38 9.05
CA ALA A 2 10.89 14.08 7.73
C ALA A 2 9.98 13.05 7.06
N LYS A 3 9.51 13.34 5.84
CA LYS A 3 8.80 12.35 5.04
C LYS A 3 9.79 11.22 4.70
N ASP A 4 9.29 10.00 4.64
CA ASP A 4 10.02 8.82 4.15
C ASP A 4 10.78 9.17 2.88
N ASP A 5 12.08 8.90 2.82
CA ASP A 5 12.97 9.30 1.73
C ASP A 5 12.99 8.28 0.59
N ARG A 6 12.50 7.05 0.83
CA ARG A 6 12.34 5.99 -0.18
C ARG A 6 11.52 6.47 -1.37
N ASP A 7 11.85 5.96 -2.56
CA ASP A 7 11.08 6.23 -3.76
C ASP A 7 9.71 5.53 -3.66
N VAL A 8 8.63 6.26 -3.98
CA VAL A 8 7.28 5.68 -3.95
C VAL A 8 7.14 4.54 -4.97
N LEU A 9 7.83 4.64 -6.11
CA LEU A 9 7.84 3.57 -7.12
C LEU A 9 8.50 2.31 -6.58
N GLU A 10 9.62 2.44 -5.86
CA GLU A 10 10.32 1.33 -5.23
C GLU A 10 9.44 0.67 -4.17
N ILE A 11 8.82 1.45 -3.28
CA ILE A 11 7.88 0.94 -2.27
C ILE A 11 6.76 0.11 -2.92
N LEU A 12 6.13 0.63 -3.98
CA LEU A 12 5.03 -0.09 -4.66
C LEU A 12 5.51 -1.37 -5.36
N GLN A 13 6.71 -1.36 -5.93
CA GLN A 13 7.31 -2.54 -6.57
C GLN A 13 7.67 -3.63 -5.55
N GLU A 14 8.28 -3.24 -4.43
CA GLU A 14 8.60 -4.15 -3.32
C GLU A 14 7.32 -4.77 -2.73
N GLU A 15 6.28 -3.96 -2.55
CA GLU A 15 4.98 -4.45 -2.10
C GLU A 15 4.37 -5.45 -3.09
N LEU A 16 4.44 -5.16 -4.40
CA LEU A 16 3.93 -6.06 -5.43
C LEU A 16 4.68 -7.40 -5.43
N ASP A 17 6.00 -7.37 -5.28
CA ASP A 17 6.81 -8.58 -5.17
C ASP A 17 6.47 -9.37 -3.89
N PHE A 18 6.27 -8.68 -2.76
CA PHE A 18 5.88 -9.28 -1.49
C PHE A 18 4.55 -10.02 -1.58
N ILE A 19 3.51 -9.40 -2.14
CA ILE A 19 2.20 -10.03 -2.30
C ILE A 19 2.22 -11.17 -3.32
N GLU A 20 2.97 -11.06 -4.42
CA GLU A 20 3.09 -12.12 -5.43
C GLU A 20 3.83 -13.36 -4.90
N LYS A 21 4.77 -13.16 -3.97
CA LYS A 21 5.46 -14.24 -3.25
C LYS A 21 4.63 -14.84 -2.10
N GLY A 22 3.40 -14.37 -1.90
CA GLY A 22 2.49 -14.85 -0.86
C GLY A 22 2.80 -14.30 0.54
N GLY A 23 3.39 -13.10 0.63
CA GLY A 23 3.78 -12.47 1.90
C GLY A 23 2.63 -12.26 2.89
N TYR A 24 1.40 -12.14 2.38
CA TYR A 24 0.17 -12.04 3.19
C TYR A 24 -0.49 -13.38 3.48
N GLY A 25 0.04 -14.49 2.95
CA GLY A 25 -0.50 -15.82 3.20
C GLY A 25 -0.50 -16.17 4.69
N ARG A 26 -1.45 -17.02 5.09
CA ARG A 26 -1.61 -17.43 6.49
C ARG A 26 -0.33 -18.05 7.05
N SER A 27 0.13 -17.47 8.16
CA SER A 27 1.25 -17.99 8.94
C SER A 27 0.94 -19.39 9.45
N VAL A 28 1.88 -20.33 9.28
CA VAL A 28 1.77 -21.68 9.87
C VAL A 28 1.73 -21.66 11.40
N ARG A 29 2.28 -20.62 12.04
CA ARG A 29 2.29 -20.45 13.50
C ARG A 29 1.01 -19.81 14.01
N THR A 30 0.37 -18.98 13.21
CA THR A 30 -0.80 -18.18 13.61
C THR A 30 -1.83 -18.12 12.46
N PRO A 31 -2.39 -19.25 12.02
CA PRO A 31 -3.30 -19.30 10.87
C PRO A 31 -4.65 -18.60 11.12
N TRP A 32 -5.02 -18.36 12.39
CA TRP A 32 -6.23 -17.63 12.78
C TRP A 32 -6.06 -16.10 12.77
N LEU A 33 -4.83 -15.60 12.67
CA LEU A 33 -4.55 -14.17 12.67
C LEU A 33 -4.39 -13.70 11.21
N PRO A 34 -5.37 -12.96 10.66
CA PRO A 34 -5.24 -12.39 9.33
C PRO A 34 -4.08 -11.38 9.29
N LYS A 35 -3.50 -11.22 8.10
CA LYS A 35 -2.47 -10.21 7.85
C LYS A 35 -3.11 -8.95 7.31
N SER A 36 -2.75 -7.82 7.90
CA SER A 36 -3.23 -6.50 7.52
C SER A 36 -2.43 -5.98 6.32
N ILE A 37 -3.14 -5.67 5.22
CA ILE A 37 -2.49 -5.18 3.99
C ILE A 37 -1.77 -3.86 4.28
N PHE A 38 -0.56 -3.73 3.73
CA PHE A 38 0.44 -2.69 3.97
C PHE A 38 1.01 -2.63 5.39
N GLN A 39 0.23 -2.85 6.45
CA GLN A 39 0.72 -2.77 7.83
C GLN A 39 1.67 -3.92 8.21
N ASP A 40 1.42 -5.10 7.66
CA ASP A 40 2.23 -6.31 7.89
C ASP A 40 3.34 -6.53 6.83
N SER A 41 3.71 -5.48 6.08
CA SER A 41 4.81 -5.51 5.11
C SER A 41 5.89 -4.46 5.42
N LEU A 42 7.03 -4.57 4.74
CA LEU A 42 8.14 -3.61 4.84
C LEU A 42 7.81 -2.23 4.26
N SER A 43 6.68 -2.09 3.57
CA SER A 43 6.17 -0.79 3.12
C SER A 43 5.74 0.09 4.30
N CYS A 44 5.29 -0.50 5.40
CA CYS A 44 4.92 0.23 6.61
C CYS A 44 6.15 0.60 7.46
N LEU A 45 6.32 1.90 7.72
CA LEU A 45 7.37 2.43 8.61
C LEU A 45 7.30 1.87 10.05
N ASN A 46 6.13 1.37 10.45
CA ASN A 46 5.90 0.83 11.79
C ASN A 46 5.93 -0.70 11.83
N TYR A 47 6.23 -1.38 10.72
CA TYR A 47 6.35 -2.84 10.73
C TYR A 47 7.44 -3.29 11.71
N GLY A 48 7.09 -4.22 12.60
CA GLY A 48 8.00 -4.69 13.67
C GLY A 48 8.16 -3.73 14.86
N TYR A 49 7.50 -2.57 14.87
CA TYR A 49 7.56 -1.60 15.97
C TYR A 49 6.27 -1.60 16.80
N PRO A 50 6.25 -2.21 18.00
CA PRO A 50 5.01 -2.36 18.79
C PRO A 50 4.40 -1.04 19.24
N TYR A 51 5.20 0.03 19.34
CA TYR A 51 4.74 1.35 19.81
C TYR A 51 4.46 2.36 18.69
N ARG A 52 4.45 1.92 17.41
CA ARG A 52 4.25 2.79 16.23
C ARG A 52 5.09 4.06 16.29
N ALA A 53 6.41 3.90 16.20
CA ALA A 53 7.39 4.98 16.38
C ALA A 53 7.27 6.12 15.35
N HIS A 54 6.65 5.86 14.19
CA HIS A 54 6.52 6.81 13.09
C HIS A 54 5.04 7.17 12.86
N PRO A 55 4.68 8.47 12.75
CA PRO A 55 3.33 8.83 12.33
C PRO A 55 3.11 8.45 10.86
N CYS A 56 1.89 8.06 10.52
CA CYS A 56 1.52 7.75 9.13
C CYS A 56 1.67 8.95 8.18
N SER A 57 1.74 10.18 8.71
CA SER A 57 2.03 11.39 7.93
C SER A 57 3.41 11.38 7.25
N GLU A 58 4.34 10.55 7.73
CA GLU A 58 5.67 10.39 7.12
C GLU A 58 5.66 9.37 5.97
N CYS A 59 4.65 8.50 5.87
CA CYS A 59 4.60 7.40 4.90
C CYS A 59 4.23 7.88 3.48
N ARG A 60 4.89 7.34 2.44
CA ARG A 60 4.55 7.63 1.04
C ARG A 60 3.16 7.13 0.62
N LEU A 61 2.66 6.06 1.24
CA LEU A 61 1.34 5.51 0.92
C LEU A 61 0.19 6.47 1.24
N LEU A 62 0.42 7.46 2.12
CA LEU A 62 -0.58 8.47 2.48
C LEU A 62 -1.03 9.31 1.28
N ASP A 63 -0.18 9.46 0.27
CA ASP A 63 -0.51 10.24 -0.93
C ASP A 63 -1.68 9.61 -1.71
N PHE A 64 -1.92 8.30 -1.56
CA PHE A 64 -3.04 7.56 -2.15
C PHE A 64 -4.32 7.53 -1.30
N VAL A 65 -4.27 8.10 -0.09
CA VAL A 65 -5.41 8.14 0.83
C VAL A 65 -6.22 9.41 0.59
N ALA A 66 -7.55 9.28 0.57
CA ALA A 66 -8.45 10.42 0.46
C ALA A 66 -8.21 11.43 1.60
N PRO A 67 -8.20 12.76 1.35
CA PRO A 67 -7.83 13.77 2.33
C PRO A 67 -8.52 13.66 3.69
N GLU A 68 -9.80 13.31 3.69
CA GLU A 68 -10.66 13.12 4.86
C GLU A 68 -10.16 12.01 5.81
N HIS A 69 -9.47 11.00 5.29
CA HIS A 69 -9.01 9.84 6.05
C HIS A 69 -7.53 9.90 6.46
N ARG A 70 -6.80 10.95 6.04
CA ARG A 70 -5.35 11.06 6.29
C ARG A 70 -4.99 11.21 7.76
N SER A 71 -5.94 11.60 8.60
CA SER A 71 -5.74 11.78 10.05
C SER A 71 -6.20 10.58 10.88
N ASP A 72 -6.74 9.54 10.24
CA ASP A 72 -7.23 8.35 10.92
C ASP A 72 -6.09 7.50 11.49
N ALA A 73 -6.41 6.56 12.38
CA ALA A 73 -5.40 5.73 13.04
C ALA A 73 -4.67 4.80 12.07
N VAL A 74 -5.32 4.40 10.97
CA VAL A 74 -4.75 3.55 9.91
C VAL A 74 -5.14 4.11 8.54
N PRO A 75 -4.54 5.25 8.10
CA PRO A 75 -4.97 5.91 6.87
C PRO A 75 -4.84 5.01 5.63
N CYS A 76 -3.81 4.16 5.59
CA CYS A 76 -3.55 3.27 4.45
C CYS A 76 -4.68 2.26 4.18
N HIS A 77 -5.57 2.01 5.14
CA HIS A 77 -6.73 1.14 4.92
C HIS A 77 -7.86 1.81 4.12
N HIS A 78 -7.83 3.13 4.00
CA HIS A 78 -8.75 3.91 3.18
C HIS A 78 -8.23 4.16 1.76
N ILE A 79 -7.19 3.44 1.33
CA ILE A 79 -6.75 3.46 -0.08
C ILE A 79 -7.82 2.76 -0.92
N PRO A 80 -8.40 3.44 -1.93
CA PRO A 80 -9.37 2.82 -2.83
C PRO A 80 -8.63 1.91 -3.82
N LEU A 81 -9.08 0.66 -3.93
CA LEU A 81 -8.45 -0.34 -4.80
C LEU A 81 -9.10 -0.44 -6.18
N ASP A 82 -10.35 0.01 -6.32
CA ASP A 82 -11.10 -0.10 -7.57
C ASP A 82 -11.84 1.20 -7.96
N LYS A 83 -12.53 1.15 -9.10
CA LYS A 83 -13.30 2.30 -9.62
C LYS A 83 -14.57 2.61 -8.81
N ALA A 84 -15.06 1.64 -8.03
CA ALA A 84 -16.18 1.86 -7.13
C ALA A 84 -15.72 2.56 -5.84
N GLY A 85 -14.41 2.66 -5.61
CA GLY A 85 -13.82 3.26 -4.42
C GLY A 85 -13.71 2.28 -3.26
N ALA A 86 -13.86 0.97 -3.51
CA ALA A 86 -13.78 -0.04 -2.47
C ALA A 86 -12.41 0.02 -1.78
N THR A 87 -12.42 0.22 -0.47
CA THR A 87 -11.21 0.39 0.34
C THR A 87 -10.72 -0.94 0.89
N ILE A 88 -9.49 -0.96 1.40
CA ILE A 88 -8.94 -2.15 2.06
C ILE A 88 -9.77 -2.52 3.28
N GLU A 89 -10.15 -1.53 4.11
CA GLU A 89 -10.97 -1.74 5.30
C GLU A 89 -12.28 -2.47 4.98
N GLU A 90 -12.99 -2.00 3.95
CA GLU A 90 -14.23 -2.62 3.50
C GLU A 90 -14.01 -4.07 3.04
N LEU A 91 -12.93 -4.32 2.29
CA LEU A 91 -12.62 -5.64 1.75
C LEU A 91 -12.09 -6.64 2.80
N GLU A 92 -11.38 -6.17 3.84
CA GLU A 92 -10.94 -7.01 4.96
C GLU A 92 -12.15 -7.58 5.73
N SER A 93 -13.27 -6.86 5.76
CA SER A 93 -14.49 -7.30 6.44
C SER A 93 -15.25 -8.43 5.71
N GLU A 94 -14.97 -8.66 4.43
CA GLU A 94 -15.68 -9.64 3.58
C GLU A 94 -15.15 -11.08 3.71
N ASP A 95 -14.11 -11.33 4.54
CA ASP A 95 -13.41 -12.62 4.71
C ASP A 95 -12.99 -13.28 3.38
N ASN A 96 -12.64 -12.47 2.38
CA ASN A 96 -12.19 -12.93 1.06
C ASN A 96 -10.78 -12.44 0.74
N GLU A 97 -9.82 -13.01 1.47
CA GLU A 97 -8.39 -12.69 1.39
C GLU A 97 -7.84 -12.79 -0.05
N LEU A 98 -8.26 -13.81 -0.81
CA LEU A 98 -7.83 -14.00 -2.20
C LEU A 98 -8.33 -12.88 -3.12
N ARG A 99 -9.58 -12.45 -2.97
CA ARG A 99 -10.15 -11.33 -3.72
C ARG A 99 -9.43 -10.04 -3.37
N MET A 100 -9.25 -9.77 -2.09
CA MET A 100 -8.55 -8.57 -1.61
C MET A 100 -7.11 -8.52 -2.17
N GLN A 101 -6.34 -9.60 -2.02
CA GLN A 101 -4.99 -9.66 -2.57
C GLN A 101 -4.96 -9.55 -4.11
N GLY A 102 -5.99 -10.02 -4.81
CA GLY A 102 -6.18 -9.79 -6.24
C GLY A 102 -6.32 -8.30 -6.58
N LEU A 103 -7.23 -7.61 -5.89
CA LEU A 103 -7.49 -6.18 -6.09
C LEU A 103 -6.26 -5.32 -5.75
N VAL A 104 -5.56 -5.63 -4.66
CA VAL A 104 -4.31 -4.94 -4.29
C VAL A 104 -3.24 -5.11 -5.37
N ARG A 105 -3.07 -6.32 -5.93
CA ARG A 105 -2.12 -6.56 -7.03
C ARG A 105 -2.45 -5.75 -8.29
N GLU A 106 -3.73 -5.72 -8.66
CA GLU A 106 -4.18 -4.93 -9.81
C GLU A 106 -3.97 -3.43 -9.59
N TRP A 107 -4.28 -2.96 -8.38
CA TRP A 107 -4.06 -1.58 -7.97
C TRP A 107 -2.57 -1.21 -8.02
N LEU A 108 -1.68 -2.02 -7.42
CA LEU A 108 -0.23 -1.81 -7.42
C LEU A 108 0.31 -1.71 -8.85
N ARG A 109 -0.04 -2.66 -9.71
CA ARG A 109 0.37 -2.63 -11.13
C ARG A 109 -0.12 -1.38 -11.84
N THR A 110 -1.34 -0.93 -11.55
CA THR A 110 -1.90 0.30 -12.14
C THR A 110 -1.11 1.53 -11.70
N GLN A 111 -0.85 1.68 -10.40
CA GLN A 111 -0.10 2.82 -9.86
C GLN A 111 1.35 2.85 -10.36
N ILE A 112 2.04 1.70 -10.37
CA ILE A 112 3.40 1.56 -10.90
C ILE A 112 3.45 2.02 -12.37
N ASN A 113 2.52 1.54 -13.21
CA ASN A 113 2.47 1.91 -14.62
C ASN A 113 2.20 3.41 -14.82
N GLN A 114 1.31 4.00 -14.00
CA GLN A 114 1.01 5.44 -14.04
C GLN A 114 2.26 6.26 -13.71
N ILE A 115 2.93 5.98 -12.59
CA ILE A 115 4.15 6.68 -12.17
C ILE A 115 5.26 6.55 -13.20
N GLN A 116 5.49 5.35 -13.75
CA GLN A 116 6.50 5.12 -14.79
C GLN A 116 6.19 5.89 -16.08
N THR A 117 4.92 5.95 -16.48
CA THR A 117 4.48 6.69 -17.67
C THR A 117 4.64 8.19 -17.47
N GLU A 118 4.26 8.72 -16.31
CA GLU A 118 4.44 10.13 -15.94
C GLU A 118 5.91 10.53 -15.90
N CYS A 119 6.78 9.69 -15.33
CA CYS A 119 8.22 9.89 -15.33
C CYS A 119 8.79 9.93 -16.76
N THR A 120 8.36 9.00 -17.61
CA THR A 120 8.78 8.94 -19.02
C THR A 120 8.32 10.17 -19.79
N ASN A 121 7.06 10.57 -19.65
CA ASN A 121 6.51 11.76 -20.30
C ASN A 121 7.20 13.05 -19.84
N THR A 122 7.46 13.18 -18.54
CA THR A 122 8.16 14.35 -17.96
C THR A 122 9.60 14.43 -18.45
N PHE A 123 10.27 13.29 -18.65
CA PHE A 123 11.60 13.24 -19.22
C PHE A 123 11.60 13.80 -20.65
N TRP A 124 10.71 13.31 -21.52
CA TRP A 124 10.63 13.77 -22.90
C TRP A 124 10.26 15.26 -23.02
N GLN A 125 9.35 15.77 -22.18
CA GLN A 125 8.98 17.19 -22.14
C GLN A 125 10.11 18.15 -21.74
N LYS A 126 11.18 17.66 -21.10
CA LYS A 126 12.33 18.46 -20.65
C LYS A 126 13.54 18.40 -21.60
N VAL A 127 13.48 17.55 -22.62
CA VAL A 127 14.55 17.35 -23.60
C VAL A 127 14.32 18.20 -24.87
N ASP A 128 13.10 18.71 -25.07
CA ASP A 128 12.75 19.72 -26.07
C ASP A 128 12.98 21.16 -25.54
#